data_AF-A0A920HWN8-F1
#
_entry.id   AF-A0A920HWN8-F1
#
_cell.length_a   1.000
_cell.length_b   1.000
_cell.length_c   1.000
_cell.angle_alpha   90.00
_cell.angle_beta   90.00
_cell.angle_gamma   90.00
#
_symmetry.space_group_name_H-M   'P 1'
#
loop_
_entity.id
_entity.type
_entity.pdbx_description
1 polymer ?
#
loop_
_entity_poly.entity_id
_entity_poly.type
_entity_poly.pdbx_seq_one_letter_code
_entity_poly.pdbx_strand_id
1 'polypeptide(L)'
;MDLSDYSKNVEINKFGGRFKYSKINTLIDRVDNGITSNITKVIIRRDMKALLNQFAQYELCFGNRFYVNPAGYNIKSTGFTINGFTNVAYLTDIPNKDSFGNLDGSMLGTLSVVTKNDKGQQLVLVKEAGVVDYKKGEVILNTINITSTTAQNNIVEVQAFPESNDVVGLKDLYLSFDVANTTINMNKDVIASGEDVSGIVFTRDYYTSSYSNGDLERK
;
A
#
# COMPACT_ATOMS: atom_id res chain seq x y z
N MET A 1 25.82 8.85 -2.26
CA MET A 1 24.92 8.24 -3.26
C MET A 1 23.64 8.11 -2.51
N ASP A 2 22.70 8.97 -2.85
CA ASP A 2 21.55 9.23 -2.00
C ASP A 2 20.32 8.55 -2.61
N LEU A 3 19.18 8.56 -1.93
CA LEU A 3 17.97 7.87 -2.43
C LEU A 3 17.58 8.32 -3.86
N SER A 4 17.80 9.59 -4.18
CA SER A 4 17.55 10.14 -5.53
C SER A 4 18.49 9.57 -6.59
N ASP A 5 19.75 9.26 -6.24
CA ASP A 5 20.69 8.62 -7.16
C ASP A 5 20.34 7.15 -7.36
N TYR A 6 19.88 6.48 -6.29
CA TYR A 6 19.42 5.10 -6.35
C TYR A 6 18.13 4.95 -7.17
N SER A 7 17.19 5.90 -7.06
CA SER A 7 16.01 5.97 -7.93
C SER A 7 16.41 6.13 -9.40
N LYS A 8 17.44 6.92 -9.72
CA LYS A 8 17.95 7.07 -11.10
C LYS A 8 18.76 5.88 -11.60
N ASN A 9 19.03 4.88 -10.76
CA ASN A 9 19.83 3.74 -11.15
C ASN A 9 19.07 2.84 -12.16
N VAL A 10 19.73 2.57 -13.28
CA VAL A 10 19.24 1.78 -14.41
C VAL A 10 18.83 0.36 -14.00
N GLU A 11 19.34 -0.15 -12.87
CA GLU A 11 18.98 -1.50 -12.39
C GLU A 11 17.54 -1.63 -11.90
N ILE A 12 16.89 -0.54 -11.49
CA ILE A 12 15.55 -0.56 -10.86
C ILE A 12 14.49 -0.02 -11.81
N ASN A 13 14.78 1.11 -12.46
CA ASN A 13 13.87 1.79 -13.39
C ASN A 13 13.91 1.16 -14.80
N LYS A 14 13.71 -0.16 -14.87
CA LYS A 14 13.68 -0.93 -16.12
C LYS A 14 12.62 -2.03 -16.10
N PHE A 15 12.22 -2.45 -17.29
CA PHE A 15 11.45 -3.68 -17.48
C PHE A 15 12.23 -4.87 -16.93
N GLY A 16 11.57 -5.73 -16.13
CA GLY A 16 12.28 -6.82 -15.45
C GLY A 16 13.18 -6.37 -14.28
N GLY A 17 13.09 -5.10 -13.86
CA GLY A 17 13.82 -4.54 -12.73
C GLY A 17 13.46 -5.24 -11.43
N ARG A 18 14.39 -5.26 -10.48
CA ARG A 18 14.17 -5.85 -9.15
C ARG A 18 14.51 -4.84 -8.08
N PHE A 19 13.53 -4.50 -7.26
CA PHE A 19 13.74 -3.76 -6.04
C PHE A 19 14.25 -4.72 -4.96
N LYS A 20 15.44 -4.42 -4.42
CA LYS A 20 16.08 -5.18 -3.35
C LYS A 20 16.02 -4.35 -2.07
N TYR A 21 15.28 -4.83 -1.08
CA TYR A 21 15.07 -4.12 0.18
C TYR A 21 16.37 -3.90 0.95
N SER A 22 17.20 -4.94 1.05
CA SER A 22 18.48 -4.87 1.76
C SER A 22 19.43 -3.80 1.21
N LYS A 23 19.41 -3.56 -0.11
CA LYS A 23 20.23 -2.53 -0.75
C LYS A 23 19.77 -1.12 -0.38
N ILE A 24 18.47 -0.89 -0.28
CA ILE A 24 17.91 0.37 0.22
C ILE A 24 18.28 0.58 1.70
N ASN A 25 18.12 -0.45 2.53
CA ASN A 25 18.41 -0.32 3.96
C ASN A 25 19.88 0.08 4.19
N THR A 26 20.81 -0.64 3.55
CA THR A 26 22.24 -0.29 3.61
C THR A 26 22.56 1.08 3.03
N LEU A 27 21.80 1.55 2.03
CA LEU A 27 21.99 2.89 1.48
C LEU A 27 21.61 3.94 2.52
N ILE A 28 20.46 3.79 3.19
CA ILE A 28 19.98 4.70 4.23
C ILE A 28 20.94 4.71 5.41
N ASP A 29 21.32 3.53 5.92
CA ASP A 29 22.20 3.41 7.09
C ASP A 29 23.60 3.98 6.86
N ARG A 30 24.03 4.14 5.59
CA ARG A 30 25.34 4.71 5.22
C ARG A 30 25.32 6.23 5.09
N VAL A 31 24.15 6.87 5.03
CA VAL A 31 24.07 8.32 4.79
C VAL A 31 24.76 9.09 5.92
N ASP A 32 24.53 8.70 7.17
CA ASP A 32 25.13 9.35 8.33
C ASP A 32 25.32 8.35 9.49
N ASN A 33 26.45 8.44 10.20
CA ASN A 33 26.76 7.58 11.35
C ASN A 33 25.83 7.82 12.56
N GLY A 34 25.11 8.95 12.60
CA GLY A 34 24.10 9.25 13.60
C GLY A 34 22.80 8.46 13.44
N ILE A 35 22.62 7.73 12.32
CA ILE A 35 21.50 6.82 12.14
C ILE A 35 21.79 5.54 12.93
N THR A 36 21.15 5.41 14.09
CA THR A 36 21.31 4.24 14.97
C THR A 36 20.43 3.06 14.55
N SER A 37 19.28 3.34 13.91
CA SER A 37 18.35 2.33 13.41
C SER A 37 17.45 2.90 12.30
N ASN A 38 16.90 2.01 11.49
CA ASN A 38 15.98 2.34 10.40
C ASN A 38 14.88 1.27 10.30
N ILE A 39 13.63 1.74 10.16
CA ILE A 39 12.47 0.90 9.82
C ILE A 39 11.92 1.39 8.49
N THR A 40 12.14 0.61 7.43
CA THR A 40 11.60 0.89 6.09
C THR A 40 10.42 -0.01 5.78
N LYS A 41 9.33 0.55 5.26
CA LYS A 41 8.15 -0.20 4.81
C LYS A 41 8.03 -0.12 3.30
N VAL A 42 7.83 -1.26 2.66
CA VAL A 42 7.63 -1.33 1.22
C VAL A 42 6.13 -1.33 0.92
N ILE A 43 5.73 -0.41 0.05
CA ILE A 43 4.38 -0.35 -0.51
C ILE A 43 4.48 -0.41 -2.03
N ILE A 44 3.51 -1.06 -2.66
CA ILE A 44 3.40 -1.11 -4.11
C ILE A 44 2.16 -0.35 -4.55
N ARG A 45 2.29 0.44 -5.61
CA ARG A 45 1.23 1.29 -6.16
C ARG A 45 1.03 1.00 -7.64
N ARG A 46 -0.21 1.02 -8.08
CA ARG A 46 -0.63 0.95 -9.48
C ARG A 46 -1.63 2.06 -9.77
N ASP A 47 -1.44 2.72 -10.91
CA ASP A 47 -2.33 3.79 -11.34
C ASP A 47 -3.39 3.19 -12.24
N MET A 48 -4.65 3.28 -11.83
CA MET A 48 -5.81 2.85 -12.59
C MET A 48 -6.40 4.06 -13.32
N LYS A 49 -6.39 4.07 -14.65
CA LYS A 49 -7.04 5.14 -15.42
C LYS A 49 -8.54 4.89 -15.48
N ALA A 50 -9.31 5.66 -14.71
CA ALA A 50 -10.76 5.56 -14.67
C ALA A 50 -11.40 6.19 -15.91
N LEU A 51 -12.36 5.47 -16.48
CA LEU A 51 -13.23 5.97 -17.52
C LEU A 51 -14.46 6.60 -16.87
N LEU A 52 -14.57 7.93 -16.96
CA LEU A 52 -15.61 8.67 -16.26
C LEU A 52 -16.99 8.52 -16.93
N ASN A 53 -18.03 8.47 -16.10
CA ASN A 53 -19.44 8.44 -16.50
C ASN A 53 -19.82 7.25 -17.40
N GLN A 54 -19.04 6.17 -17.36
CA GLN A 54 -19.32 4.94 -18.08
C GLN A 54 -19.05 3.71 -17.22
N PHE A 55 -19.81 2.65 -17.47
CA PHE A 55 -19.61 1.36 -16.83
C PHE A 55 -18.39 0.67 -17.44
N ALA A 56 -17.41 0.35 -16.61
CA ALA A 56 -16.21 -0.37 -17.03
C ALA A 56 -15.76 -1.34 -15.94
N GLN A 57 -15.08 -2.41 -16.38
CA GLN A 57 -14.38 -3.35 -15.52
C GLN A 57 -12.88 -3.00 -15.55
N TYR A 58 -12.19 -3.19 -14.43
CA TYR A 58 -10.77 -2.90 -14.32
C TYR A 58 -10.00 -4.10 -13.77
N GLU A 59 -8.81 -4.33 -14.30
CA GLU A 59 -7.89 -5.37 -13.86
C GLU A 59 -6.52 -4.75 -13.60
N LEU A 60 -5.98 -5.01 -12.41
CA LEU A 60 -4.71 -4.49 -11.94
C LEU A 60 -3.81 -5.65 -11.52
N CYS A 61 -2.81 -5.95 -12.36
CA CYS A 61 -1.82 -7.00 -12.08
C CYS A 61 -0.56 -6.39 -11.49
N PHE A 62 -0.23 -6.70 -10.24
CA PHE A 62 0.99 -6.23 -9.59
C PHE A 62 2.17 -7.20 -9.78
N GLY A 63 1.90 -8.46 -10.12
CA GLY A 63 2.90 -9.49 -10.39
C GLY A 63 3.70 -9.95 -9.16
N ASN A 64 3.30 -9.51 -7.96
CA ASN A 64 3.92 -9.86 -6.70
C ASN A 64 2.84 -10.25 -5.70
N ARG A 65 3.11 -11.29 -4.90
CA ARG A 65 2.18 -11.74 -3.85
C ARG A 65 1.96 -10.64 -2.81
N PHE A 66 0.73 -10.48 -2.35
CA PHE A 66 0.36 -9.55 -1.30
C PHE A 66 0.39 -10.19 0.08
N TYR A 67 0.73 -9.38 1.07
CA TYR A 67 0.52 -9.69 2.47
C TYR A 67 -0.97 -9.67 2.80
N VAL A 68 -1.43 -10.64 3.60
CA VAL A 68 -2.84 -10.78 3.98
C VAL A 68 -3.01 -10.55 5.47
N ASN A 69 -3.56 -9.38 5.81
CA ASN A 69 -4.07 -9.08 7.12
C ASN A 69 -5.50 -9.65 7.25
N PRO A 70 -5.78 -10.58 8.19
CA PRO A 70 -7.11 -11.14 8.41
C PRO A 70 -8.18 -10.11 8.79
N ALA A 71 -7.78 -8.92 9.24
CA ALA A 71 -8.69 -7.81 9.52
C ALA A 71 -9.12 -7.02 8.26
N GLY A 72 -8.50 -7.28 7.10
CA GLY A 72 -8.69 -6.51 5.86
C GLY A 72 -7.72 -5.34 5.73
N TYR A 73 -8.05 -4.37 4.86
CA TYR A 73 -7.25 -3.16 4.57
C TYR A 73 -5.88 -3.43 3.94
N ASN A 74 -5.77 -4.52 3.20
CA ASN A 74 -4.60 -4.89 2.43
C ASN A 74 -4.49 -4.06 1.15
N ILE A 75 -5.62 -3.74 0.53
CA ILE A 75 -5.77 -2.90 -0.64
C ILE A 75 -6.36 -1.55 -0.20
N LYS A 76 -5.74 -0.47 -0.65
CA LYS A 76 -6.20 0.91 -0.41
C LYS A 76 -6.23 1.67 -1.71
N SER A 77 -7.04 2.73 -1.79
CA SER A 77 -7.01 3.62 -2.95
C SER A 77 -7.06 5.10 -2.58
N THR A 78 -6.75 5.95 -3.56
CA THR A 78 -7.17 7.35 -3.54
C THR A 78 -8.70 7.46 -3.64
N GLY A 79 -9.24 8.61 -3.26
CA GLY A 79 -10.67 8.89 -3.34
C GLY A 79 -11.21 8.96 -4.78
N PHE A 80 -12.41 8.44 -4.97
CA PHE A 80 -13.18 8.58 -6.21
C PHE A 80 -14.68 8.58 -5.90
N THR A 81 -15.51 9.10 -6.80
CA THR A 81 -16.97 9.08 -6.66
C THR A 81 -17.58 8.11 -7.66
N ILE A 82 -18.70 7.49 -7.28
CA ILE A 82 -19.39 6.51 -8.11
C ILE A 82 -20.82 6.97 -8.39
N ASN A 83 -21.40 6.50 -9.49
CA ASN A 83 -22.76 6.84 -9.83
C ASN A 83 -23.74 6.39 -8.72
N GLY A 84 -24.69 7.26 -8.38
CA GLY A 84 -25.65 7.04 -7.30
C GLY A 84 -25.19 7.51 -5.91
N PHE A 85 -23.94 7.94 -5.74
CA PHE A 85 -23.42 8.47 -4.47
C PHE A 85 -22.67 9.79 -4.69
N THR A 86 -22.89 10.74 -3.78
CA THR A 86 -22.20 12.04 -3.81
C THR A 86 -20.92 12.05 -2.97
N ASN A 87 -20.76 11.08 -2.08
CA ASN A 87 -19.62 11.03 -1.17
C ASN A 87 -18.41 10.40 -1.84
N VAL A 88 -17.22 10.81 -1.39
CA VAL A 88 -15.95 10.21 -1.83
C VAL A 88 -15.86 8.80 -1.27
N ALA A 89 -15.54 7.87 -2.15
CA ALA A 89 -15.40 6.46 -1.88
C ALA A 89 -13.95 6.00 -2.06
N TYR A 90 -13.63 4.88 -1.42
CA TYR A 90 -12.32 4.26 -1.36
C TYR A 90 -12.45 2.76 -1.54
N LEU A 91 -11.42 2.13 -2.10
CA LEU A 91 -11.32 0.67 -2.16
C LEU A 91 -10.79 0.12 -0.85
N THR A 92 -11.38 -0.98 -0.41
CA THR A 92 -10.90 -1.82 0.68
C THR A 92 -11.17 -3.28 0.33
N ASP A 93 -10.48 -4.21 0.98
CA ASP A 93 -10.70 -5.63 0.84
C ASP A 93 -11.09 -6.29 2.16
N ILE A 94 -11.74 -7.44 2.04
CA ILE A 94 -11.98 -8.38 3.13
C ILE A 94 -11.51 -9.76 2.63
N PRO A 95 -10.43 -10.32 3.20
CA PRO A 95 -9.99 -11.68 2.87
C PRO A 95 -11.08 -12.71 3.17
N ASN A 96 -11.15 -13.76 2.36
CA ASN A 96 -12.08 -14.84 2.57
C ASN A 96 -11.76 -15.60 3.85
N LYS A 97 -12.81 -15.98 4.57
CA LYS A 97 -12.72 -16.65 5.87
C LYS A 97 -13.48 -17.96 5.87
N ASP A 98 -12.98 -18.92 6.63
CA ASP A 98 -13.68 -20.16 6.92
C ASP A 98 -14.88 -19.93 7.86
N SER A 99 -15.66 -20.99 8.09
CA SER A 99 -16.80 -20.96 9.01
C SER A 99 -16.42 -20.65 10.47
N PHE A 100 -15.12 -20.70 10.80
CA PHE A 100 -14.58 -20.41 12.13
C PHE A 100 -13.99 -18.99 12.24
N GLY A 101 -14.03 -18.20 11.16
CA GLY A 101 -13.52 -16.83 11.11
C GLY A 101 -12.02 -16.69 10.85
N ASN A 102 -11.30 -17.79 10.58
CA ASN A 102 -9.91 -17.78 10.17
C ASN A 102 -9.80 -17.62 8.65
N LEU A 103 -8.62 -17.29 8.14
CA LEU A 103 -8.39 -17.29 6.70
C LEU A 103 -8.62 -18.71 6.13
N ASP A 104 -9.43 -18.82 5.09
CA ASP A 104 -9.81 -20.10 4.46
C ASP A 104 -8.65 -20.78 3.68
N GLY A 105 -7.49 -20.12 3.60
CA GLY A 105 -6.32 -20.60 2.86
C GLY A 105 -6.43 -20.43 1.34
N SER A 106 -7.55 -19.91 0.81
CA SER A 106 -7.74 -19.69 -0.64
C SER A 106 -6.83 -18.59 -1.19
N MET A 107 -6.35 -17.69 -0.32
CA MET A 107 -5.63 -16.46 -0.69
C MET A 107 -6.45 -15.58 -1.64
N LEU A 108 -7.77 -15.63 -1.52
CA LEU A 108 -8.71 -14.74 -2.20
C LEU A 108 -9.36 -13.79 -1.20
N GLY A 109 -9.81 -12.65 -1.69
CA GLY A 109 -10.58 -11.68 -0.93
C GLY A 109 -11.64 -11.02 -1.79
N THR A 110 -12.67 -10.52 -1.12
CA THR A 110 -13.71 -9.70 -1.76
C THR A 110 -13.30 -8.24 -1.65
N LEU A 111 -13.32 -7.54 -2.79
CA LEU A 111 -13.09 -6.11 -2.85
C LEU A 111 -14.40 -5.38 -2.59
N SER A 112 -14.37 -4.37 -1.73
CA SER A 112 -15.51 -3.53 -1.38
C SER A 112 -15.19 -2.05 -1.60
N VAL A 113 -16.22 -1.28 -1.89
CA VAL A 113 -16.14 0.18 -1.97
C VAL A 113 -16.80 0.75 -0.72
N VAL A 114 -16.06 1.57 0.01
CA VAL A 114 -16.48 2.16 1.27
C VAL A 114 -16.35 3.68 1.22
N THR A 115 -17.15 4.39 2.00
CA THR A 115 -17.03 5.83 2.22
C THR A 115 -16.84 6.10 3.72
N LYS A 116 -16.27 7.25 4.05
CA LYS A 116 -16.21 7.73 5.45
C LYS A 116 -17.30 8.77 5.66
N ASN A 117 -18.06 8.65 6.74
CA ASN A 117 -18.99 9.70 7.16
C ASN A 117 -18.27 10.81 7.92
N ASP A 118 -18.98 11.90 8.24
CA ASP A 118 -18.45 13.06 8.98
C ASP A 118 -17.93 12.72 10.40
N LYS A 119 -18.26 11.54 10.92
CA LYS A 119 -17.79 11.01 12.21
C LYS A 119 -16.63 10.02 12.07
N GLY A 120 -16.07 9.86 10.87
CA GLY A 120 -14.98 8.93 10.57
C GLY A 120 -15.38 7.45 10.55
N GLN A 121 -16.69 7.14 10.61
CA GLN A 121 -17.18 5.77 10.52
C GLN A 121 -17.26 5.33 9.06
N GLN A 122 -16.91 4.07 8.83
CA GLN A 122 -16.89 3.46 7.51
C GLN A 122 -18.28 2.97 7.14
N LEU A 123 -18.76 3.37 5.97
CA LEU A 123 -20.02 2.87 5.39
C LEU A 123 -19.70 2.13 4.10
N VAL A 124 -20.16 0.88 4.00
CA VAL A 124 -20.01 0.07 2.79
C VAL A 124 -21.03 0.54 1.75
N LEU A 125 -20.56 1.05 0.62
CA LEU A 125 -21.39 1.44 -0.52
C LEU A 125 -21.67 0.23 -1.42
N VAL A 126 -20.61 -0.53 -1.73
CA VAL A 126 -20.68 -1.73 -2.56
C VAL A 126 -19.87 -2.82 -1.87
N LYS A 127 -20.56 -3.89 -1.44
CA LYS A 127 -19.91 -5.00 -0.73
C LYS A 127 -19.09 -5.89 -1.66
N GLU A 128 -19.61 -6.19 -2.84
CA GLU A 128 -18.98 -7.09 -3.83
C GLU A 128 -18.55 -6.30 -5.07
N ALA A 129 -17.69 -5.33 -4.85
CA ALA A 129 -17.16 -4.50 -5.93
C ALA A 129 -16.16 -5.26 -6.82
N GLY A 130 -15.61 -6.37 -6.34
CA GLY A 130 -14.62 -7.13 -7.09
C GLY A 130 -13.98 -8.25 -6.28
N VAL A 131 -12.87 -8.77 -6.80
CA VAL A 131 -12.10 -9.87 -6.19
C VAL A 131 -10.61 -9.50 -6.17
N VAL A 132 -9.93 -9.93 -5.12
CA VAL A 132 -8.48 -9.82 -4.97
C VAL A 132 -7.89 -11.23 -4.90
N ASP A 133 -6.91 -11.52 -5.76
CA ASP A 133 -6.06 -12.70 -5.64
C ASP A 133 -4.73 -12.28 -5.00
N TYR A 134 -4.59 -12.54 -3.71
CA TYR A 134 -3.39 -12.18 -2.96
C TYR A 134 -2.18 -12.99 -3.40
N LYS A 135 -2.37 -14.23 -3.90
CA LYS A 135 -1.28 -15.12 -4.30
C LYS A 135 -0.59 -14.62 -5.57
N LYS A 136 -1.39 -14.23 -6.57
CA LYS A 136 -0.89 -13.67 -7.84
C LYS A 136 -0.59 -12.17 -7.75
N GLY A 137 -1.22 -11.47 -6.81
CA GLY A 137 -1.16 -10.02 -6.72
C GLY A 137 -2.04 -9.35 -7.78
N GLU A 138 -3.26 -9.85 -7.95
CA GLU A 138 -4.23 -9.33 -8.92
C GLU A 138 -5.43 -8.72 -8.21
N VAL A 139 -5.85 -7.55 -8.66
CA VAL A 139 -7.07 -6.88 -8.19
C VAL A 139 -8.00 -6.70 -9.38
N ILE A 140 -9.17 -7.33 -9.31
CA ILE A 140 -10.20 -7.26 -10.34
C ILE A 140 -11.37 -6.48 -9.75
N LEU A 141 -11.67 -5.33 -10.35
CA LEU A 141 -12.84 -4.52 -10.03
C LEU A 141 -13.93 -4.84 -11.06
N ASN A 142 -15.10 -5.27 -10.58
CA ASN A 142 -16.26 -5.53 -11.41
C ASN A 142 -16.77 -4.24 -12.06
N THR A 143 -17.81 -4.37 -12.89
CA THR A 143 -18.45 -3.25 -13.58
C THR A 143 -18.86 -2.15 -12.62
N ILE A 144 -18.18 -1.01 -12.70
CA ILE A 144 -18.45 0.18 -11.87
C ILE A 144 -18.48 1.42 -12.76
N ASN A 145 -19.32 2.39 -12.37
CA ASN A 145 -19.39 3.69 -13.03
C ASN A 145 -18.80 4.77 -12.11
N ILE A 146 -17.61 5.23 -12.46
CA ILE A 146 -16.87 6.27 -11.73
C ILE A 146 -17.26 7.63 -12.31
N THR A 147 -17.70 8.57 -11.47
CA THR A 147 -18.14 9.91 -11.92
C THR A 147 -17.03 10.94 -11.84
N SER A 148 -16.16 10.85 -10.83
CA SER A 148 -14.99 11.72 -10.67
C SER A 148 -13.90 11.04 -9.83
N THR A 149 -12.66 11.54 -9.91
CA THR A 149 -11.52 11.09 -9.10
C THR A 149 -10.95 12.26 -8.31
N THR A 150 -10.43 11.99 -7.12
CA THR A 150 -9.72 13.00 -6.32
C THR A 150 -8.32 13.26 -6.86
N ALA A 151 -7.64 12.24 -7.38
CA ALA A 151 -6.36 12.42 -8.05
C ALA A 151 -6.56 13.00 -9.46
N GLN A 152 -5.54 13.73 -9.94
CA GLN A 152 -5.57 14.38 -11.24
C GLN A 152 -5.60 13.36 -12.39
N ASN A 153 -6.03 13.80 -13.58
CA ASN A 153 -6.03 13.02 -14.83
C ASN A 153 -6.93 11.77 -14.82
N ASN A 154 -8.00 11.75 -14.03
CA ASN A 154 -8.94 10.63 -13.93
C ASN A 154 -8.25 9.33 -13.48
N ILE A 155 -7.26 9.46 -12.60
CA ILE A 155 -6.51 8.32 -12.06
C ILE A 155 -7.06 7.97 -10.69
N VAL A 156 -7.13 6.68 -10.41
CA VAL A 156 -7.28 6.13 -9.06
C VAL A 156 -6.01 5.36 -8.75
N GLU A 157 -5.23 5.82 -7.78
CA GLU A 157 -4.04 5.08 -7.35
C GLU A 157 -4.49 3.97 -6.41
N VAL A 158 -4.12 2.73 -6.73
CA VAL A 158 -4.38 1.55 -5.91
C VAL A 158 -3.07 1.10 -5.27
N GLN A 159 -3.07 1.01 -3.95
CA GLN A 159 -1.95 0.59 -3.14
C GLN A 159 -2.21 -0.81 -2.58
N ALA A 160 -1.16 -1.63 -2.54
CA ALA A 160 -1.13 -2.90 -1.83
C ALA A 160 0.17 -3.05 -1.02
N PHE A 161 0.19 -4.03 -0.13
CA PHE A 161 1.40 -4.42 0.62
C PHE A 161 1.92 -5.74 0.09
N PRO A 162 3.18 -5.81 -0.39
CA PRO A 162 3.75 -7.07 -0.84
C PRO A 162 4.04 -7.99 0.37
N GLU A 163 3.96 -9.30 0.16
CA GLU A 163 4.34 -10.32 1.14
C GLU A 163 5.86 -10.31 1.39
N SER A 164 6.63 -10.01 0.34
CA SER A 164 8.09 -9.90 0.37
C SER A 164 8.51 -8.45 0.19
N ASN A 165 9.50 -8.01 0.97
CA ASN A 165 10.08 -6.68 0.80
C ASN A 165 10.86 -6.53 -0.52
N ASP A 166 11.32 -7.65 -1.09
CA ASP A 166 11.90 -7.66 -2.43
C ASP A 166 10.76 -7.72 -3.47
N VAL A 167 10.69 -6.71 -4.33
CA VAL A 167 9.62 -6.54 -5.33
C VAL A 167 10.22 -6.69 -6.73
N VAL A 168 9.55 -7.48 -7.58
CA VAL A 168 10.00 -7.76 -8.94
C VAL A 168 9.04 -7.11 -9.94
N GLY A 169 9.58 -6.30 -10.84
CA GLY A 169 8.88 -5.96 -12.07
C GLY A 169 8.94 -7.16 -13.01
N LEU A 170 7.81 -7.72 -13.43
CA LEU A 170 7.77 -8.71 -14.50
C LEU A 170 8.19 -8.05 -15.83
N LYS A 171 8.49 -8.84 -16.87
CA LYS A 171 8.99 -8.33 -18.16
C LYS A 171 8.11 -7.24 -18.77
N ASP A 172 6.80 -7.32 -18.54
CA ASP A 172 5.82 -6.39 -19.10
C ASP A 172 5.47 -5.24 -18.15
N LEU A 173 6.08 -5.21 -16.96
CA LEU A 173 5.81 -4.22 -15.92
C LEU A 173 7.03 -3.33 -15.70
N TYR A 174 6.82 -2.03 -15.85
CA TYR A 174 7.81 -1.03 -15.50
C TYR A 174 7.76 -0.76 -14.00
N LEU A 175 8.88 -1.02 -13.32
CA LEU A 175 9.03 -0.67 -11.92
C LEU A 175 9.64 0.72 -11.83
N SER A 176 9.00 1.62 -11.09
CA SER A 176 9.50 2.96 -10.81
C SER A 176 9.60 3.17 -9.32
N PHE A 177 10.79 3.53 -8.83
CA PHE A 177 10.97 3.88 -7.42
C PHE A 177 10.79 5.39 -7.22
N ASP A 178 9.67 5.77 -6.61
CA ASP A 178 9.29 7.17 -6.40
C ASP A 178 9.70 7.69 -5.01
N VAL A 179 10.75 8.49 -4.98
CA VAL A 179 11.27 9.11 -3.75
C VAL A 179 10.43 10.30 -3.32
N ALA A 180 9.77 10.99 -4.26
CA ALA A 180 9.02 12.22 -3.96
C ALA A 180 7.76 11.94 -3.13
N ASN A 181 7.13 10.79 -3.38
CA ASN A 181 5.95 10.33 -2.64
C ASN A 181 6.30 9.39 -1.47
N THR A 182 7.55 9.42 -0.99
CA THR A 182 7.99 8.65 0.19
C THR A 182 7.94 9.53 1.44
N THR A 183 7.27 9.06 2.49
CA THR A 183 7.24 9.74 3.80
C THR A 183 8.45 9.32 4.63
N ILE A 184 9.28 10.30 5.01
CA ILE A 184 10.46 10.08 5.84
C ILE A 184 10.22 10.76 7.20
N ASN A 185 10.26 9.97 8.27
CA ASN A 185 10.13 10.47 9.64
C ASN A 185 11.45 10.24 10.38
N MET A 186 11.91 11.25 11.12
CA MET A 186 13.09 11.15 11.98
C MET A 186 12.63 11.09 13.43
N ASN A 187 12.93 9.99 14.11
CA ASN A 187 12.65 9.81 15.52
C ASN A 187 13.98 9.79 16.29
N LYS A 188 14.02 10.50 17.43
CA LYS A 188 15.22 10.52 18.29
C LYS A 188 15.35 9.17 19.01
N ASP A 189 16.55 8.61 18.97
CA ASP A 189 16.91 7.46 19.79
C ASP A 189 17.29 7.90 21.20
N VAL A 190 16.39 7.67 22.16
CA VAL A 190 16.56 8.03 23.58
C VAL A 190 17.53 7.10 24.33
N ILE A 191 17.77 5.89 23.82
CA ILE A 191 18.69 4.92 24.43
C ILE A 191 20.13 5.23 24.01
N ALA A 192 20.37 5.39 22.71
CA ALA A 192 21.70 5.72 22.20
C ALA A 192 22.16 7.13 22.61
N SER A 193 21.23 8.05 22.89
CA SER A 193 21.54 9.38 23.43
C SER A 193 21.78 9.41 24.95
N GLY A 194 21.60 8.29 25.65
CA GLY A 194 21.84 8.16 27.10
C GLY A 194 20.78 8.82 27.98
N GLU A 195 19.63 9.20 27.42
CA GLU A 195 18.54 9.87 28.12
C GLU A 195 17.65 8.87 28.90
N ASP A 196 17.50 7.64 28.40
CA ASP A 196 16.89 6.53 29.13
C ASP A 196 17.82 5.31 29.12
N VAL A 197 18.42 5.02 30.27
CA VAL A 197 19.40 3.92 30.45
C VAL A 197 18.71 2.56 30.68
N SER A 198 17.40 2.57 30.92
CA SER A 198 16.65 1.39 31.37
C SER A 198 16.02 0.59 30.23
N GLY A 199 15.80 1.21 29.06
CA GLY A 199 15.12 0.58 27.92
C GLY A 199 13.61 0.31 28.13
N ILE A 200 13.08 0.57 29.32
CA ILE A 200 11.68 0.28 29.69
C ILE A 200 10.74 1.28 29.02
N VAL A 201 11.15 2.53 28.81
CA VAL A 201 10.31 3.55 28.16
C VAL A 201 10.37 3.42 26.63
N PHE A 202 11.45 2.85 26.07
CA PHE A 202 11.58 2.62 24.63
C PHE A 202 10.47 1.73 24.05
N THR A 203 10.15 0.62 24.74
CA THR A 203 9.09 -0.32 24.31
C THR A 203 7.68 0.23 24.48
N ARG A 204 7.49 1.36 25.17
CA ARG A 204 6.18 1.99 25.38
C ARG A 204 5.96 3.20 24.48
N ASP A 205 6.95 4.08 24.36
CA ASP A 205 6.74 5.44 23.85
C ASP A 205 7.54 5.76 22.57
N TYR A 206 8.52 4.95 22.18
CA TYR A 206 9.46 5.27 21.09
C TYR A 206 9.56 4.20 19.98
N TYR A 207 8.82 3.10 20.08
CA TYR A 207 8.81 2.08 19.03
C TYR A 207 7.82 2.44 17.90
N THR A 208 8.20 2.10 16.67
CA THR A 208 7.31 2.21 15.49
C THR A 208 7.05 0.81 14.94
N SER A 209 5.78 0.46 14.69
CA SER A 209 5.43 -0.83 14.11
C SER A 209 6.00 -0.98 12.70
N SER A 210 6.52 -2.16 12.35
CA SER A 210 6.96 -2.50 10.99
C SER A 210 5.80 -2.82 10.03
N TYR A 211 4.57 -2.98 10.54
CA TYR A 211 3.39 -3.39 9.75
C TYR A 211 2.57 -2.21 9.24
N SER A 212 1.66 -2.46 8.30
CA SER A 212 0.74 -1.45 7.77
C SER A 212 -0.18 -0.88 8.86
N ASN A 213 -0.58 0.38 8.72
CA ASN A 213 -1.64 0.92 9.55
C ASN A 213 -2.98 0.33 9.09
N GLY A 214 -3.86 -0.04 10.01
CA GLY A 214 -5.24 -0.44 9.71
C GLY A 214 -6.12 0.72 9.24
N ASP A 215 -5.53 1.77 8.66
CA ASP A 215 -6.24 2.94 8.12
C ASP A 215 -6.82 2.60 6.74
N LEU A 216 -7.94 3.20 6.41
CA LEU A 216 -8.60 3.04 5.11
C LEU A 216 -7.91 3.80 3.99
N GLU A 217 -7.40 5.00 4.33
CA GLU A 217 -6.92 5.93 3.33
C GLU A 217 -5.45 5.71 3.03
N ARG A 218 -5.10 5.87 1.76
CA ARG A 218 -3.75 6.18 1.35
C ARG A 218 -3.48 7.64 1.72
N LYS A 219 -2.56 7.85 2.65
CA LYS A 219 -2.00 9.16 3.04
C LYS A 219 -0.71 9.42 2.29
#